data_AF-A0A948PJQ3-F1
#
_entry.id   AF-A0A948PJQ3-F1
#
_cell.length_a   1.000
_cell.length_b   1.000
_cell.length_c   1.000
_cell.angle_alpha   90.00
_cell.angle_beta   90.00
_cell.angle_gamma   90.00
#
_symmetry.space_group_name_H-M   'P 1'
#
loop_
_entity.id
_entity.type
_entity.pdbx_description
1 polymer ?
#
loop_
_entity_poly.entity_id
_entity_poly.type
_entity_poly.pdbx_seq_one_letter_code
_entity_poly.pdbx_strand_id
1 'polypeptide(L)'
;MSGRRFTMVSRQIWRSGRFLAVSAEAKVLHFFYMTCEHQNFAGTYRLPDGYAVEDLGWPLDAYRAARRELVVADLIAFDTATSELFVRRWFQHCRPKGSKQEEGTRRLIEAIDSDIIREMVEAEYMAGEPEKPAAEVHPFDTSSKLLQTRIMGGRG
;
A
#
# COMPACT_ATOMS: atom_id res chain seq x y z
N MET A 1 -23.93 -0.72 6.01
CA MET A 1 -22.72 -1.36 5.46
C MET A 1 -21.58 -1.17 6.45
N SER A 2 -20.81 -2.20 6.79
CA SER A 2 -19.61 -2.03 7.63
C SER A 2 -18.47 -1.57 6.72
N GLY A 3 -18.29 -0.25 6.59
CA GLY A 3 -17.15 0.34 5.87
C GLY A 3 -15.81 -0.04 6.51
N ARG A 4 -14.70 0.12 5.77
CA ARG A 4 -13.36 -0.10 6.32
C ARG A 4 -13.14 0.87 7.49
N ARG A 5 -12.92 0.33 8.70
CA ARG A 5 -12.71 1.14 9.91
C ARG A 5 -11.29 1.66 10.07
N PHE A 6 -10.31 0.97 9.49
CA PHE A 6 -8.89 1.30 9.66
C PHE A 6 -8.12 1.07 8.37
N THR A 7 -7.15 1.95 8.09
CA THR A 7 -6.10 1.72 7.09
C THR A 7 -4.81 1.31 7.79
N MET A 8 -4.09 0.37 7.18
CA MET A 8 -2.76 -0.02 7.66
C MET A 8 -1.73 1.03 7.26
N VAL A 9 -0.93 1.50 8.23
CA VAL A 9 0.27 2.29 7.95
C VAL A 9 1.50 1.51 8.39
N SER A 10 2.43 1.28 7.46
CA SER A 10 3.64 0.53 7.74
C SER A 10 4.52 1.28 8.75
N ARG A 11 4.99 0.58 9.79
CA ARG A 11 5.98 1.11 10.74
C ARG A 11 7.29 1.52 10.06
N GLN A 12 7.57 0.97 8.88
CA GLN A 12 8.76 1.30 8.08
C GLN A 12 8.74 2.74 7.56
N ILE A 13 7.61 3.45 7.61
CA ILE A 13 7.51 4.87 7.24
C ILE A 13 8.54 5.73 7.99
N TRP A 14 8.81 5.41 9.26
CA TRP A 14 9.79 6.11 10.09
C TRP A 14 11.25 5.79 9.75
N ARG A 15 11.49 4.86 8.82
CA ARG A 15 12.82 4.53 8.28
C ARG A 15 12.98 5.01 6.84
N SER A 16 11.92 5.57 6.25
CA SER A 16 11.91 6.04 4.87
C SER A 16 12.61 7.39 4.78
N GLY A 17 13.77 7.44 4.11
CA GLY A 17 14.52 8.69 3.92
C GLY A 17 13.69 9.78 3.23
N ARG A 18 12.90 9.41 2.20
CA ARG A 18 12.00 10.34 1.50
C ARG A 18 10.91 10.92 2.40
N PHE A 19 10.36 10.10 3.31
CA PHE A 19 9.34 10.57 4.25
C PHE A 19 9.96 11.45 5.35
N LEU A 20 11.15 11.10 5.84
CA LEU A 20 11.81 11.88 6.88
C LEU A 20 12.26 13.25 6.36
N ALA A 21 12.61 13.35 5.07
CA ALA A 21 13.09 14.56 4.42
C ALA A 21 12.03 15.65 4.21
N VAL A 22 10.73 15.31 4.21
CA VAL A 22 9.66 16.29 4.02
C VAL A 22 9.26 17.00 5.32
N SER A 23 8.60 18.15 5.19
CA SER A 23 8.07 18.99 6.27
C SER A 23 7.09 18.26 7.18
N ALA A 24 6.83 18.83 8.36
CA ALA A 24 5.84 18.27 9.29
C ALA A 24 4.43 18.29 8.68
N GLU A 25 4.10 19.36 7.96
CA GLU A 25 2.86 19.54 7.22
C GLU A 25 2.72 18.47 6.13
N ALA A 26 3.74 18.27 5.30
CA ALA A 26 3.71 17.19 4.31
C ALA A 26 3.54 15.80 4.95
N LYS A 27 4.17 15.54 6.10
CA LYS A 27 3.97 14.28 6.84
C LYS A 27 2.51 14.11 7.29
N VAL A 28 1.90 15.15 7.87
CA VAL A 28 0.48 15.13 8.26
C VAL A 28 -0.40 14.89 7.06
N LEU A 29 -0.15 15.59 5.94
CA LEU A 29 -0.91 15.43 4.72
C LEU A 29 -0.79 14.01 4.14
N HIS A 30 0.39 13.42 4.18
CA HIS A 30 0.59 12.04 3.76
C HIS A 30 -0.20 11.05 4.63
N PHE A 31 -0.23 11.24 5.95
CA PHE A 31 -1.10 10.44 6.83
C PHE A 31 -2.56 10.63 6.49
N PHE A 32 -3.01 11.87 6.29
CA PHE A 32 -4.37 12.18 5.86
C PHE A 32 -4.73 11.41 4.58
N TYR A 33 -3.88 11.42 3.55
CA TYR A 33 -4.14 10.69 2.31
C TYR A 33 -4.24 9.17 2.49
N MET A 34 -3.59 8.61 3.51
CA MET A 34 -3.73 7.18 3.82
C MET A 34 -5.00 6.87 4.62
N THR A 35 -5.52 7.82 5.39
CA THR A 35 -6.55 7.54 6.42
C THR A 35 -7.88 8.27 6.25
N CYS A 36 -8.00 9.20 5.30
CA CYS A 36 -9.23 9.94 5.07
C CYS A 36 -10.37 9.06 4.53
N GLU A 37 -11.59 9.57 4.59
CA GLU A 37 -12.80 8.84 4.15
C GLU A 37 -12.83 8.56 2.65
N HIS A 38 -12.09 9.33 1.86
CA HIS A 38 -11.98 9.14 0.41
C HIS A 38 -11.13 7.92 0.03
N GLN A 39 -10.34 7.37 0.96
CA GLN A 39 -9.44 6.28 0.67
C GLN A 39 -10.19 4.94 0.43
N ASN A 40 -9.76 4.21 -0.60
CA ASN A 40 -10.22 2.89 -1.00
C ASN A 40 -9.10 1.83 -0.95
N PHE A 41 -9.36 0.64 -1.51
CA PHE A 41 -8.42 -0.50 -1.46
C PHE A 41 -7.28 -0.38 -2.48
N ALA A 42 -7.42 0.45 -3.51
CA ALA A 42 -6.45 0.64 -4.58
C ALA A 42 -5.38 1.71 -4.27
N GLY A 43 -5.52 2.46 -3.18
CA GLY A 43 -4.55 3.49 -2.80
C GLY A 43 -4.65 4.76 -3.64
N THR A 44 -5.67 4.85 -4.49
CA THR A 44 -5.89 5.93 -5.45
C THR A 44 -7.35 6.35 -5.45
N TYR A 45 -7.62 7.64 -5.48
CA TYR A 45 -8.97 8.19 -5.44
C TYR A 45 -8.97 9.65 -5.87
N ARG A 46 -10.15 10.13 -6.26
CA ARG A 46 -10.39 11.54 -6.56
C ARG A 46 -10.55 12.35 -5.28
N LEU A 47 -9.75 13.40 -5.15
CA LEU A 47 -9.77 14.35 -4.03
C LEU A 47 -9.57 15.79 -4.53
N PRO A 48 -10.67 16.51 -4.84
CA PRO A 48 -10.60 17.93 -5.15
C PRO A 48 -10.08 18.72 -3.94
N ASP A 49 -9.33 19.80 -4.22
CA ASP A 49 -8.70 20.63 -3.19
C ASP A 49 -9.69 21.07 -2.10
N GLY A 50 -10.92 21.43 -2.47
CA GLY A 50 -11.96 21.89 -1.54
C GLY A 50 -12.32 20.89 -0.44
N TYR A 51 -12.35 19.59 -0.75
CA TYR A 51 -12.61 18.54 0.25
C TYR A 51 -11.43 18.42 1.20
N ALA A 52 -10.21 18.41 0.67
CA ALA A 52 -9.01 18.26 1.49
C ALA A 52 -8.80 19.42 2.47
N VAL A 53 -9.02 20.66 2.02
CA VAL A 53 -8.82 21.84 2.86
C VAL A 53 -9.90 21.99 3.94
N GLU A 54 -11.13 21.54 3.65
CA GLU A 54 -12.22 21.49 4.63
C GLU A 54 -11.89 20.50 5.75
N ASP A 55 -11.49 19.27 5.39
CA ASP A 55 -11.14 18.23 6.37
C ASP A 55 -9.92 18.59 7.22
N LEU A 56 -8.91 19.21 6.61
CA LEU A 56 -7.67 19.59 7.28
C LEU A 56 -7.79 20.91 8.06
N GLY A 57 -8.76 21.77 7.71
CA GLY A 57 -8.85 23.14 8.19
C GLY A 57 -7.66 24.01 7.75
N TRP A 58 -7.06 23.72 6.59
CA TRP A 58 -5.85 24.39 6.11
C TRP A 58 -6.14 25.46 5.06
N PRO A 59 -5.33 26.53 4.98
CA PRO A 59 -5.33 27.41 3.81
C PRO A 59 -4.95 26.64 2.54
N LEU A 60 -5.61 26.96 1.42
CA LEU A 60 -5.40 26.30 0.13
C LEU A 60 -3.93 26.31 -0.33
N ASP A 61 -3.24 27.43 -0.14
CA ASP A 61 -1.83 27.56 -0.56
C ASP A 61 -0.90 26.67 0.28
N ALA A 62 -1.17 26.53 1.58
CA ALA A 62 -0.42 25.64 2.46
C ALA A 62 -0.63 24.17 2.08
N TYR A 63 -1.88 23.78 1.81
CA TYR A 63 -2.22 22.44 1.31
C TYR A 63 -1.51 22.14 -0.02
N ARG A 64 -1.55 23.06 -0.99
CA ARG A 64 -0.90 22.89 -2.29
C ARG A 64 0.61 22.81 -2.18
N ALA A 65 1.22 23.59 -1.30
CA ALA A 65 2.66 23.53 -1.04
C ALA A 65 3.07 22.17 -0.46
N ALA A 66 2.35 21.68 0.56
CA ALA A 66 2.59 20.38 1.17
C ALA A 66 2.36 19.23 0.16
N ARG A 67 1.31 19.29 -0.66
CA ARG A 67 1.06 18.29 -1.72
C ARG A 67 2.20 18.27 -2.73
N ARG A 68 2.66 19.43 -3.20
CA ARG A 68 3.78 19.53 -4.14
C ARG A 68 5.04 18.91 -3.55
N GLU A 69 5.31 19.14 -2.27
CA GLU A 69 6.45 18.53 -1.58
C GLU A 69 6.37 16.99 -1.58
N LEU A 70 5.18 16.42 -1.32
CA LEU A 70 4.97 14.97 -1.38
C LEU A 70 5.13 14.39 -2.80
N VAL A 71 4.70 15.12 -3.83
CA VAL A 71 4.92 14.75 -5.23
C VAL A 71 6.41 14.74 -5.57
N VAL A 72 7.14 15.79 -5.20
CA VAL A 72 8.60 15.88 -5.43
C VAL A 72 9.35 14.78 -4.68
N ALA A 73 8.89 14.37 -3.49
CA ALA A 73 9.47 13.29 -2.72
C ALA A 73 9.10 11.88 -3.22
N ASP A 74 8.29 11.74 -4.28
CA ASP A 74 7.73 10.47 -4.78
C ASP A 74 7.05 9.65 -3.66
N LEU A 75 6.32 10.36 -2.79
CA LEU A 75 5.44 9.77 -1.78
C LEU A 75 4.00 9.64 -2.31
N ILE A 76 3.58 10.56 -3.17
CA ILE A 76 2.32 10.48 -3.91
C ILE A 76 2.52 10.87 -5.38
N ALA A 77 1.61 10.43 -6.24
CA ALA A 77 1.36 11.03 -7.54
C ALA A 77 0.03 11.80 -7.49
N PHE A 78 -0.08 12.90 -8.24
CA PHE A 78 -1.30 13.70 -8.30
C PHE A 78 -1.52 14.25 -9.71
N ASP A 79 -2.72 14.10 -10.23
CA ASP A 79 -3.17 14.74 -11.47
C ASP A 79 -4.14 15.88 -11.15
N THR A 80 -3.74 17.10 -11.51
CA THR A 80 -4.57 18.30 -11.30
C THR A 80 -5.81 18.32 -12.18
N ALA A 81 -5.80 17.68 -13.35
CA ALA A 81 -6.91 17.73 -14.30
C ALA A 81 -8.11 16.92 -13.80
N THR A 82 -7.86 15.72 -13.26
CA THR A 82 -8.92 14.85 -12.72
C THR A 82 -9.08 14.99 -11.20
N SER A 83 -8.13 15.65 -10.53
CA SER A 83 -7.99 15.70 -9.07
C SER A 83 -7.78 14.33 -8.44
N GLU A 84 -7.14 13.39 -9.15
CA GLU A 84 -6.84 12.07 -8.63
C GLU A 84 -5.44 11.99 -8.05
N LEU A 85 -5.32 11.30 -6.92
CA LEU A 85 -4.06 11.05 -6.25
C LEU A 85 -3.81 9.56 -6.14
N PHE A 86 -2.55 9.17 -6.15
CA PHE A 86 -2.12 7.82 -5.83
C PHE A 86 -1.03 7.85 -4.76
N VAL A 87 -1.24 7.12 -3.67
CA VAL A 87 -0.21 6.92 -2.64
C VAL A 87 0.81 5.90 -3.14
N ARG A 88 2.06 6.34 -3.34
CA ARG A 88 3.11 5.49 -3.93
C ARG A 88 3.44 4.33 -3.02
N ARG A 89 3.76 3.18 -3.61
CA ARG A 89 4.09 1.92 -2.92
C ARG A 89 2.95 1.35 -2.09
N TRP A 90 1.71 1.73 -2.39
CA TRP A 90 0.54 1.27 -1.65
C TRP A 90 0.46 -0.25 -1.59
N PHE A 91 0.64 -0.93 -2.72
CA PHE A 91 0.51 -2.39 -2.81
C PHE A 91 1.65 -3.17 -2.14
N GLN A 92 2.77 -2.51 -1.79
CA GLN A 92 3.81 -3.16 -0.97
C GLN A 92 3.37 -3.36 0.49
N HIS A 93 2.34 -2.63 0.92
CA HIS A 93 1.87 -2.64 2.31
C HIS A 93 0.41 -3.06 2.44
N CYS A 94 -0.43 -2.64 1.49
CA CYS A 94 -1.88 -2.77 1.52
C CYS A 94 -2.42 -3.69 0.41
N ARG A 95 -1.65 -4.71 0.01
CA ARG A 95 -2.07 -5.65 -1.05
C ARG A 95 -3.39 -6.35 -0.70
N PRO A 96 -4.32 -6.48 -1.66
CA PRO A 96 -5.46 -7.37 -1.54
C PRO A 96 -5.03 -8.80 -1.19
N LYS A 97 -5.74 -9.46 -0.27
CA LYS A 97 -5.38 -10.80 0.24
C LYS A 97 -6.33 -11.91 -0.19
N GLY A 98 -7.31 -11.60 -1.04
CA GLY A 98 -8.28 -12.58 -1.51
C GLY A 98 -8.99 -12.11 -2.76
N SER A 99 -9.52 -13.08 -3.52
CA SER A 99 -10.09 -12.88 -4.86
C SER A 99 -11.13 -11.77 -4.95
N LYS A 100 -12.03 -11.65 -3.95
CA LYS A 100 -13.02 -10.56 -3.91
C LYS A 100 -12.38 -9.17 -3.78
N GLN A 101 -11.30 -9.05 -3.02
CA GLN A 101 -10.59 -7.79 -2.85
C GLN A 101 -9.76 -7.46 -4.09
N GLU A 102 -9.16 -8.46 -4.74
CA GLU A 102 -8.43 -8.30 -6.01
C GLU A 102 -9.38 -7.81 -7.11
N GLU A 103 -10.55 -8.44 -7.23
CA GLU A 103 -11.58 -8.04 -8.18
C GLU A 103 -12.07 -6.60 -7.91
N GLY A 104 -12.37 -6.27 -6.65
CA GLY A 104 -12.76 -4.92 -6.27
C GLY A 104 -11.66 -3.88 -6.53
N THR A 105 -10.39 -4.26 -6.34
CA THR A 105 -9.24 -3.40 -6.62
C THR A 105 -9.10 -3.15 -8.11
N ARG A 106 -9.22 -4.18 -8.96
CA ARG A 106 -9.16 -4.04 -10.42
C ARG A 106 -10.22 -3.08 -10.94
N ARG A 107 -11.46 -3.19 -10.46
CA ARG A 107 -12.54 -2.26 -10.82
C ARG A 107 -12.26 -0.81 -10.42
N LEU A 108 -11.63 -0.61 -9.26
CA LEU A 108 -11.21 0.72 -8.83
C LEU A 108 -10.11 1.29 -9.73
N ILE A 109 -9.18 0.45 -10.19
CA ILE A 109 -8.11 0.84 -11.13
C ILE A 109 -8.70 1.22 -12.49
N GLU A 110 -9.60 0.39 -13.03
CA GLU A 110 -10.28 0.64 -14.31
C GLU A 110 -11.11 1.94 -14.29
N ALA A 111 -11.60 2.35 -13.12
CA ALA A 111 -12.40 3.55 -12.93
C ALA A 111 -11.59 4.85 -12.70
N ILE A 112 -10.25 4.79 -12.67
CA ILE A 112 -9.40 5.97 -12.58
C ILE A 112 -9.53 6.77 -13.87
N ASP A 113 -9.82 8.07 -13.82
CA ASP A 113 -10.01 8.91 -15.01
C ASP A 113 -8.67 9.33 -15.65
N SER A 114 -7.63 9.56 -14.83
CA SER A 114 -6.30 9.98 -15.26
C SER A 114 -5.50 8.79 -15.77
N ASP A 115 -5.17 8.79 -17.07
CA ASP A 115 -4.34 7.75 -17.67
C ASP A 115 -2.95 7.66 -17.00
N ILE A 116 -2.35 8.79 -16.63
CA ILE A 116 -1.05 8.82 -15.94
C ILE A 116 -1.13 8.13 -14.57
N ILE A 117 -2.17 8.45 -13.79
CA ILE A 117 -2.37 7.80 -12.48
C ILE A 117 -2.71 6.31 -12.67
N ARG A 118 -3.57 5.98 -13.64
CA ARG A 118 -3.96 4.59 -13.94
C ARG A 118 -2.74 3.74 -14.28
N GLU A 119 -1.90 4.19 -15.20
CA GLU A 119 -0.65 3.51 -15.59
C GLU A 119 0.28 3.29 -14.39
N MET A 120 0.44 4.30 -13.53
CA MET A 120 1.27 4.18 -12.31
C MET A 120 0.72 3.15 -11.31
N VAL A 121 -0.60 3.14 -11.12
CA VAL A 121 -1.28 2.23 -10.20
C VAL A 121 -1.21 0.80 -10.72
N GLU A 122 -1.46 0.60 -12.02
CA GLU A 122 -1.34 -0.70 -12.69
C GLU A 122 0.08 -1.25 -12.59
N ALA A 123 1.09 -0.42 -12.89
CA ALA A 123 2.49 -0.83 -12.79
C ALA A 123 2.85 -1.30 -11.39
N GLU A 124 2.44 -0.57 -10.33
CA GLU A 124 2.69 -1.00 -8.95
C GLU A 124 1.87 -2.23 -8.55
N TYR A 125 0.62 -2.34 -9.02
CA TYR A 125 -0.24 -3.47 -8.70
C TYR A 125 0.32 -4.78 -9.26
N MET A 126 0.83 -4.74 -10.51
CA MET A 126 1.45 -5.88 -11.18
C MET A 126 2.83 -6.20 -10.62
N ALA A 127 3.66 -5.19 -10.32
CA ALA A 127 4.97 -5.40 -9.71
C ALA A 127 4.90 -5.96 -8.27
N GLY A 128 3.77 -5.75 -7.59
CA GLY A 128 3.53 -6.23 -6.24
C GLY A 128 3.16 -7.70 -6.13
N GLU A 129 3.12 -8.49 -7.22
CA GLU A 129 3.08 -9.95 -7.09
C GLU A 129 4.39 -10.40 -6.43
N PRO A 130 4.36 -10.96 -5.20
CA PRO A 130 5.55 -11.63 -4.71
C PRO A 130 5.83 -12.76 -5.71
N GLU A 131 7.06 -12.81 -6.22
CA GLU A 131 7.62 -14.08 -6.67
C GLU A 131 7.29 -15.08 -5.57
N LYS A 132 6.53 -16.15 -5.87
CA LYS A 132 6.30 -17.21 -4.90
C LYS A 132 7.68 -17.52 -4.33
N PRO A 133 7.94 -17.38 -3.01
CA PRO A 133 9.22 -17.80 -2.49
C PRO A 133 9.39 -19.23 -2.97
N ALA A 134 10.45 -19.49 -3.75
CA ALA A 134 10.84 -20.83 -4.07
C ALA A 134 10.86 -21.58 -2.75
N ALA A 135 10.02 -22.62 -2.63
CA ALA A 135 9.71 -23.27 -1.36
C ALA A 135 10.99 -23.33 -0.50
N GLU A 136 11.02 -22.57 0.60
CA GLU A 136 12.20 -22.52 1.45
C GLU A 136 12.43 -23.95 1.94
N VAL A 137 13.46 -24.60 1.42
CA VAL A 137 13.96 -25.85 1.98
C VAL A 137 14.57 -25.47 3.32
N HIS A 138 13.78 -25.58 4.38
CA HIS A 138 14.30 -25.40 5.73
C HIS A 138 15.42 -26.44 5.96
N PRO A 139 16.64 -26.02 6.35
CA PRO A 139 17.76 -26.95 6.60
C PRO A 139 17.49 -27.95 7.73
N PHE A 140 16.37 -27.83 8.42
CA PHE A 140 15.97 -28.59 9.59
C PHE A 140 14.57 -29.21 9.47
N ASP A 141 14.10 -29.54 8.27
CA ASP A 141 12.99 -30.50 8.15
C ASP A 141 13.50 -31.91 8.48
N THR A 142 13.60 -32.20 9.77
CA THR A 142 14.00 -33.51 10.32
C THR A 142 12.82 -34.48 10.47
N SER A 143 11.70 -34.28 9.76
CA SER A 143 10.51 -35.13 9.96
C SER A 143 10.60 -36.55 9.37
N SER A 144 11.71 -36.94 8.71
CA SER A 144 11.74 -38.21 7.95
C SER A 144 12.76 -39.28 8.38
N LYS A 145 13.47 -39.17 9.53
CA LYS A 145 14.50 -40.20 9.89
C LYS A 145 14.53 -40.71 11.34
N LEU A 146 13.44 -40.62 12.10
CA LEU A 146 13.41 -41.16 13.49
C LEU A 146 12.33 -42.20 13.79
N LEU A 147 11.83 -42.94 12.79
CA LEU A 147 10.89 -44.04 13.01
C LEU A 147 11.30 -45.40 12.42
N GLN A 148 12.59 -45.64 12.21
CA GLN A 148 13.09 -46.99 11.88
C GLN A 148 14.11 -47.50 12.90
N THR A 149 13.78 -47.45 14.19
CA THR A 149 14.42 -48.36 15.15
C THR A 149 13.70 -49.71 15.06
N ARG A 150 14.19 -50.54 14.15
CA ARG A 150 13.84 -51.96 14.07
C ARG A 150 14.33 -52.61 15.38
N ILE A 151 13.41 -52.90 16.30
CA ILE A 151 13.69 -53.83 17.40
C ILE A 151 13.90 -55.20 16.74
N MET A 152 15.15 -55.53 16.44
CA MET A 152 15.54 -56.90 16.10
C MET A 152 15.76 -57.66 17.39
N GLY A 153 14.96 -58.69 17.59
CA GLY A 153 15.19 -59.70 18.61
C GLY A 153 16.53 -60.39 18.38
N GLY A 154 17.33 -60.47 19.45
CA GLY A 154 18.50 -61.33 19.55
C GLY A 154 18.21 -62.41 20.58
N ARG A 155 18.23 -63.66 20.11
CA ARG A 155 18.17 -64.88 20.91
C ARG A 155 19.33 -64.95 21.91
N GLY A 156 19.03 -65.38 23.12
CA GLY A 156 19.93 -66.01 24.09
C GLY A 156 19.10 -67.01 24.87
#